data_AF-A0A9W8JDU9-F1
#
_entry.id   AF-A0A9W8JDU9-F1
#
_cell.length_a   1.000
_cell.length_b   1.000
_cell.length_c   1.000
_cell.angle_alpha   90.00
_cell.angle_beta   90.00
_cell.angle_gamma   90.00
#
_symmetry.space_group_name_H-M   'P 1'
#
loop_
_entity.id
_entity.type
_entity.pdbx_description
1 polymer ?
#
loop_
_entity_poly.entity_id
_entity_poly.type
_entity_poly.pdbx_seq_one_letter_code
_entity_poly.pdbx_strand_id
1 'polypeptide(L)'
;MANSPRTKFNNATQRLFGDVVTPVVYVWETNDPDAPWYAEARILEGDRVVRKFPQSSSTEKQSAKNLAADAAYQLLCSQYPNVDLTNV
;
A
#
# COMPACT_ATOMS: atom_id res chain seq x y z
N MET A 1 -8.43 13.56 -12.81
CA MET A 1 -7.76 12.26 -13.03
C MET A 1 -7.71 11.58 -11.67
N ALA A 2 -8.30 10.39 -11.51
CA ALA A 2 -8.29 9.72 -10.21
C ALA A 2 -6.85 9.27 -9.89
N ASN A 3 -6.31 9.67 -8.73
CA ASN A 3 -5.01 9.21 -8.27
C ASN A 3 -4.99 7.69 -8.17
N SER A 4 -3.94 7.05 -8.70
CA SER A 4 -3.79 5.59 -8.63
C SER A 4 -3.75 5.12 -7.17
N PRO A 5 -4.18 3.88 -6.83
CA PRO A 5 -4.15 3.40 -5.44
C PRO A 5 -2.77 3.53 -4.77
N ARG A 6 -1.70 3.32 -5.53
CA ARG A 6 -0.31 3.52 -5.08
C ARG A 6 -0.01 4.98 -4.76
N THR A 7 -0.51 5.91 -5.58
CA THR A 7 -0.37 7.35 -5.36
C THR A 7 -1.10 7.77 -4.09
N LYS A 8 -2.34 7.31 -3.90
CA LYS A 8 -3.11 7.59 -2.68
C LYS A 8 -2.41 7.07 -1.43
N PHE A 9 -1.93 5.82 -1.46
CA PHE A 9 -1.18 5.24 -0.35
C PHE A 9 0.11 6.02 -0.05
N ASN A 10 0.88 6.40 -1.09
CA ASN A 10 2.08 7.21 -0.92
C ASN A 10 1.77 8.55 -0.26
N ASN A 11 0.82 9.29 -0.81
CA ASN A 11 0.48 10.63 -0.35
C ASN A 11 -0.12 10.60 1.06
N ALA A 12 -0.95 9.59 1.39
CA ALA A 12 -1.44 9.39 2.75
C ALA A 12 -0.30 9.11 3.75
N THR A 13 0.67 8.29 3.35
CA THR A 13 1.85 8.00 4.19
C THR A 13 2.69 9.26 4.42
N GLN A 14 2.97 10.02 3.35
CA GLN A 14 3.69 11.30 3.45
C GLN A 14 2.95 12.30 4.34
N ARG A 15 1.61 12.36 4.25
CA ARG A 15 0.79 13.26 5.08
C ARG A 15 0.87 12.93 6.57
N LEU A 16 0.93 11.65 6.91
CA LEU A 16 0.93 11.16 8.30
C LEU A 16 2.31 11.20 8.95
N PHE A 17 3.35 10.87 8.18
CA PHE A 17 4.68 10.57 8.73
C PHE A 17 5.79 11.47 8.15
N GLY A 18 5.47 12.34 7.19
CA GLY A 18 6.45 13.18 6.49
C GLY A 18 7.49 12.33 5.74
N ASP A 19 8.71 12.87 5.66
CA ASP A 19 9.85 12.23 4.96
C ASP A 19 10.61 11.21 5.84
N VAL A 20 10.08 10.90 7.03
CA VAL A 20 10.73 9.96 7.98
C VAL A 20 10.63 8.52 7.47
N VAL A 21 9.57 8.21 6.71
CA VAL A 21 9.27 6.84 6.29
C VAL A 21 9.03 6.75 4.78
N THR A 22 9.32 5.59 4.22
CA THR A 22 9.10 5.28 2.81
C THR A 22 7.99 4.24 2.64
N PRO A 23 6.86 4.58 1.99
CA PRO A 23 5.85 3.61 1.60
C PRO A 23 6.35 2.79 0.41
N VAL A 24 6.23 1.47 0.48
CA VAL A 24 6.63 0.55 -0.60
C VAL A 24 5.56 -0.51 -0.80
N VAL A 25 5.42 -0.99 -2.05
CA VAL A 25 4.56 -2.13 -2.38
C VAL A 25 5.44 -3.23 -2.95
N TYR A 26 5.68 -4.26 -2.16
CA TYR A 26 6.36 -5.47 -2.61
C TYR A 26 5.39 -6.32 -3.41
N VAL A 27 5.89 -6.94 -4.48
CA VAL A 27 5.13 -7.90 -5.29
C VAL A 27 6.04 -9.08 -5.56
N TRP A 28 5.49 -10.29 -5.52
CA TRP A 28 6.20 -11.51 -5.88
C TRP A 28 5.26 -12.47 -6.60
N GLU A 29 5.86 -13.33 -7.41
CA GLU A 29 5.16 -14.39 -8.11
C GLU A 29 5.08 -15.63 -7.21
N THR A 30 4.01 -16.39 -7.37
CA THR A 30 3.79 -17.67 -6.68
C THR A 30 3.41 -18.75 -7.67
N ASN A 31 3.47 -20.00 -7.23
CA ASN A 31 3.08 -21.15 -8.06
C ASN A 31 1.57 -21.43 -8.02
N ASP A 32 0.76 -20.54 -7.41
CA ASP A 32 -0.70 -20.67 -7.39
C ASP A 32 -1.27 -20.19 -8.73
N PRO A 33 -1.90 -21.07 -9.55
CA PRO A 33 -2.44 -20.68 -10.84
C PRO A 33 -3.65 -19.75 -10.74
N ASP A 34 -4.39 -19.77 -9.61
CA ASP A 34 -5.55 -18.91 -9.38
C ASP A 34 -5.13 -17.53 -8.84
N ALA A 35 -3.96 -17.46 -8.21
CA ALA A 35 -3.39 -16.26 -7.61
C ALA A 35 -1.87 -16.11 -7.86
N PRO A 36 -1.42 -16.04 -9.13
CA PRO A 36 0.01 -16.07 -9.45
C PRO A 36 0.78 -14.86 -8.90
N TRP A 37 0.13 -13.73 -8.66
CA TRP A 37 0.77 -12.53 -8.11
C TRP A 37 0.25 -12.18 -6.74
N TYR A 38 1.17 -12.10 -5.77
CA TYR A 38 0.91 -11.59 -4.43
C TYR A 38 1.62 -10.25 -4.23
N ALA A 39 1.01 -9.36 -3.46
CA ALA A 39 1.58 -8.07 -3.11
C ALA A 39 1.30 -7.71 -1.65
N GLU A 40 2.20 -6.92 -1.06
CA GLU A 40 2.10 -6.42 0.30
C GLU A 40 2.63 -4.99 0.36
N ALA A 41 1.79 -4.08 0.83
CA ALA A 41 2.22 -2.73 1.16
C ALA A 41 2.96 -2.73 2.51
N ARG A 42 4.02 -1.92 2.61
CA ARG A 42 4.81 -1.73 3.82
C ARG A 42 5.18 -0.26 3.98
N ILE A 43 5.48 0.13 5.21
CA ILE A 43 6.14 1.38 5.53
C ILE A 43 7.52 1.02 6.08
N LEU A 44 8.55 1.68 5.56
CA LEU A 44 9.95 1.51 5.94
C LEU A 44 10.47 2.77 6.63
N GLU A 45 11.38 2.61 7.60
CA GLU A 45 12.22 3.68 8.13
C GLU A 45 13.67 3.29 7.82
N GLY A 46 14.27 3.92 6.80
CA GLY A 46 15.48 3.38 6.15
C GLY A 46 15.21 1.96 5.61
N ASP A 47 16.04 1.00 5.99
CA ASP A 47 15.88 -0.42 5.61
C ASP A 47 14.97 -1.22 6.56
N ARG A 48 14.52 -0.61 7.66
CA ARG A 48 13.70 -1.30 8.67
C ARG A 48 12.23 -1.27 8.26
N VAL A 49 11.60 -2.44 8.20
CA VAL A 49 10.15 -2.53 8.08
C VAL A 49 9.52 -2.11 9.41
N VAL A 50 8.87 -0.94 9.44
CA VAL A 50 8.15 -0.46 10.63
C VAL A 50 6.71 -0.94 10.63
N ARG A 51 6.14 -1.17 9.44
CA ARG A 51 4.76 -1.65 9.33
C ARG A 51 4.52 -2.46 8.07
N LYS A 52 3.71 -3.51 8.22
CA LYS A 52 3.15 -4.32 7.13
C LYS A 52 1.64 -4.17 7.11
N PHE A 53 1.05 -4.21 5.92
CA PHE A 53 -0.38 -4.27 5.71
C PHE A 53 -0.80 -5.67 5.22
N PRO A 54 -2.10 -6.01 5.26
CA PRO A 54 -2.57 -7.27 4.72
C PRO A 54 -2.13 -7.49 3.27
N GLN A 55 -1.84 -8.74 2.94
CA GLN A 55 -1.47 -9.14 1.60
C GLN A 55 -2.69 -9.16 0.69
N SER A 56 -2.46 -8.97 -0.60
CA SER A 56 -3.49 -9.12 -1.64
C SER A 56 -2.92 -9.90 -2.80
N SER A 57 -3.76 -10.62 -3.52
CA SER A 57 -3.37 -11.39 -4.69
C SER A 57 -4.27 -11.11 -5.89
N SER A 58 -3.75 -11.41 -7.08
CA SER A 58 -4.46 -11.28 -8.34
C SER A 58 -3.80 -12.12 -9.43
N THR A 59 -4.53 -12.37 -10.51
CA THR A 59 -4.01 -12.96 -11.75
C THR A 59 -3.05 -12.01 -12.48
N GLU A 60 -3.10 -10.71 -12.19
CA GLU A 60 -2.23 -9.70 -12.79
C GLU A 60 -1.36 -8.99 -11.74
N LYS A 61 -0.07 -8.84 -12.07
CA LYS A 61 0.93 -8.17 -11.21
C LYS A 61 0.51 -6.76 -10.79
N GLN A 62 0.00 -5.97 -11.73
CA GLN A 62 -0.37 -4.57 -11.46
C GLN A 62 -1.64 -4.48 -10.61
N SER A 63 -2.57 -5.42 -10.80
CA SER A 63 -3.80 -5.53 -10.01
C SER A 63 -3.50 -5.94 -8.56
N ALA A 64 -2.62 -6.92 -8.32
CA ALA A 64 -2.17 -7.27 -6.97
C ALA A 64 -1.55 -6.07 -6.24
N LYS A 65 -0.67 -5.30 -6.91
CA LYS A 65 -0.09 -4.07 -6.34
C LYS A 65 -1.14 -3.03 -5.98
N ASN A 66 -2.12 -2.83 -6.85
CA ASN A 66 -3.18 -1.84 -6.62
C ASN A 66 -4.07 -2.24 -5.46
N LEU A 67 -4.44 -3.52 -5.34
CA LEU A 67 -5.22 -4.05 -4.22
C LEU A 67 -4.48 -3.87 -2.89
N ALA A 68 -3.21 -4.24 -2.83
CA ALA A 68 -2.40 -4.08 -1.62
C ALA A 68 -2.25 -2.60 -1.21
N ALA A 69 -2.06 -1.70 -2.18
CA ALA A 69 -1.97 -0.27 -1.92
C ALA A 69 -3.30 0.33 -1.45
N ASP A 70 -4.41 -0.06 -2.06
CA ASP A 70 -5.74 0.42 -1.68
C ASP A 70 -6.11 -0.07 -0.27
N ALA A 71 -5.90 -1.35 0.03
CA ALA A 71 -6.14 -1.90 1.35
C ALA A 71 -5.32 -1.19 2.44
N ALA A 72 -4.05 -0.87 2.15
CA ALA A 72 -3.21 -0.10 3.05
C ALA A 72 -3.73 1.33 3.26
N TYR A 73 -4.13 2.01 2.19
CA TYR A 73 -4.74 3.35 2.26
C TYR A 73 -6.01 3.36 3.12
N GLN A 74 -6.93 2.42 2.89
CA GLN A 74 -8.17 2.32 3.68
C GLN A 74 -7.90 2.08 5.16
N LEU A 75 -6.88 1.27 5.49
CA LEU A 75 -6.45 1.06 6.87
C LEU A 75 -5.80 2.29 7.50
N LEU A 76 -5.07 3.10 6.74
CA LEU A 76 -4.56 4.38 7.23
C LEU A 76 -5.71 5.35 7.52
N CYS A 77 -6.68 5.44 6.61
CA CYS A 77 -7.89 6.26 6.81
C CYS A 77 -8.68 5.84 8.05
N SER A 78 -8.85 4.54 8.30
CA SER A 78 -9.59 4.06 9.46
C SER A 78 -8.86 4.28 10.78
N GLN A 79 -7.53 4.28 10.79
CA GLN A 79 -6.73 4.49 11.99
C GLN A 79 -6.48 5.95 12.34
N TYR A 80 -6.50 6.83 11.34
CA TYR A 80 -6.29 8.26 11.52
C TYR A 80 -7.52 9.05 11.05
N PRO A 81 -8.72 8.82 11.61
CA PRO A 81 -9.96 9.44 11.13
C PRO A 81 -9.99 10.97 11.30
N ASN A 82 -9.13 11.50 12.16
CA ASN A 82 -9.02 12.94 12.42
C ASN A 82 -8.06 13.66 11.46
N VAL A 83 -7.37 12.93 10.59
CA VAL A 83 -6.49 13.49 9.56
C VAL A 83 -7.22 13.40 8.23
N ASP A 84 -7.36 14.53 7.52
CA ASP A 84 -7.91 14.50 6.17
C ASP A 84 -6.91 13.87 5.21
N LEU A 85 -7.18 12.62 4.85
CA LEU A 85 -6.46 11.83 3.85
C LEU A 85 -7.26 11.68 2.56
N THR A 86 -8.45 12.28 2.46
CA THR A 86 -9.34 12.09 1.30
C THR A 86 -8.95 12.93 0.09
N ASN A 87 -8.16 13.99 0.30
CA ASN A 87 -7.67 14.90 -0.74
C ASN A 87 -6.23 14.56 -1.21
N VAL A 88 -5.88 13.26 -1.23
CA VAL A 88 -4.54 12.77 -1.58
C VAL A 88 -4.47 11.96 -2.87
#